data_AF-A0AA35TLW7-F1
#
_entry.id   AF-A0AA35TLW7-F1
#
_cell.length_a   1.000
_cell.length_b   1.000
_cell.length_c   1.000
_cell.angle_alpha   90.00
_cell.angle_beta   90.00
_cell.angle_gamma   90.00
#
_symmetry.space_group_name_H-M   'P 1'
#
loop_
_entity.id
_entity.type
_entity.pdbx_description
1 polymer ?
#
loop_
_entity_poly.entity_id
_entity_poly.type
_entity_poly.pdbx_seq_one_letter_code
_entity_poly.pdbx_strand_id
1 'polypeptide(L)'
;MQELNYLMKTTPDNLDRRATLIRQLKEAQHNLMNVIFAVTRDAVPEHHTCRDFRAKYPDDVLVDQINGPLWFGAECIAAGSHILNHELESEQLRPFAVQLSKTISRVRAALKEQCLTNRQVYSQKLKDMLIEFDVMWADFEFRYVGLMCSVKSERQYYHQQDVIVLFCESTLRALKNEYIDSDMIEMMDPSIMFAIPRLAIVCGLVVCPDGPINPSQPTKELPPFFRGYQTLLGRIKELLGYLTDEQLVILEKALCSSEGLGSLALTPPSSLAPGRASSRPLSNPSHLSPLTPSTTSLAASSSPTTPQSNPVTPNPPRRDIPSSQGSPQVSRPSSHQRSRSLGSNDLADQAHLETAAVGEQTGLDLPASSQLSLTMRRRCC
;
A
#
# COMPACT_ATOMS: atom_id res chain seq x y z
N MET A 1 30.97 14.75 -2.04
CA MET A 1 30.85 15.03 -0.58
C MET A 1 31.56 16.31 -0.14
N GLN A 2 32.86 16.49 -0.36
CA GLN A 2 33.57 17.72 0.06
C GLN A 2 33.03 19.01 -0.61
N GLU A 3 32.78 18.97 -1.92
CA GLU A 3 32.20 20.08 -2.69
C GLU A 3 30.75 20.39 -2.25
N LEU A 4 29.95 19.35 -1.97
CA LEU A 4 28.58 19.49 -1.46
C LEU A 4 28.57 20.14 -0.06
N ASN A 5 29.50 19.74 0.82
CA ASN A 5 29.64 20.28 2.17
C ASN A 5 30.09 21.76 2.15
N TYR A 6 30.96 22.13 1.19
CA TYR A 6 31.34 23.52 0.93
C TYR A 6 30.16 24.35 0.40
N LEU A 7 29.38 23.78 -0.52
CA LEU A 7 28.18 24.43 -1.07
C LEU A 7 27.05 24.59 -0.05
N MET A 8 26.85 23.66 0.89
CA MET A 8 25.85 23.83 1.95
C MET A 8 26.20 24.95 2.95
N LYS A 9 27.47 25.33 3.04
CA LYS A 9 27.97 26.40 3.94
C LYS A 9 28.00 27.79 3.29
N THR A 10 27.82 27.87 1.98
CA THR A 10 27.86 29.13 1.21
C THR A 10 26.46 29.52 0.72
N THR A 11 26.27 30.76 0.26
CA THR A 11 25.00 31.47 -0.01
C THR A 11 23.93 30.71 -0.83
N PRO A 12 22.64 31.11 -0.74
CA PRO A 12 21.49 30.39 -1.33
C PRO A 12 21.40 30.37 -2.87
N ASP A 13 22.26 31.08 -3.61
CA ASP A 13 22.15 31.34 -5.07
C ASP A 13 22.57 30.20 -6.00
N ASN A 14 22.70 28.95 -5.53
CA ASN A 14 23.12 27.82 -6.38
C ASN A 14 22.29 26.55 -6.14
N LEU A 15 20.96 26.71 -6.07
CA LEU A 15 20.03 25.59 -5.88
C LEU A 15 20.16 24.55 -7.01
N ASP A 16 20.26 24.97 -8.26
CA ASP A 16 20.38 24.04 -9.41
C ASP A 16 21.69 23.26 -9.42
N ARG A 17 22.79 23.94 -9.07
CA ARG A 17 24.10 23.29 -8.95
C ARG A 17 24.12 22.28 -7.80
N ARG A 18 23.51 22.63 -6.66
CA ARG A 18 23.35 21.70 -5.52
C ARG A 18 22.49 20.50 -5.90
N ALA A 19 21.35 20.73 -6.56
CA ALA A 19 20.46 19.67 -7.01
C ALA A 19 21.18 18.70 -7.97
N THR A 20 21.98 19.25 -8.89
CA THR A 20 22.80 18.45 -9.82
C THR A 20 23.83 17.59 -9.08
N LEU A 21 24.58 18.17 -8.13
CA LEU A 21 25.58 17.42 -7.36
C LEU A 21 24.95 16.36 -6.44
N ILE A 22 23.77 16.62 -5.87
CA ILE A 22 23.03 15.64 -5.08
C ILE A 22 22.59 14.47 -5.98
N ARG A 23 22.11 14.76 -7.19
CA ARG A 23 21.72 13.73 -8.17
C ARG A 23 22.91 12.85 -8.54
N GLN A 24 24.04 13.46 -8.91
CA GLN A 24 25.28 12.75 -9.24
C GLN A 24 25.80 11.92 -8.06
N LEU A 25 25.69 12.44 -6.83
CA LEU A 25 26.05 11.70 -5.63
C LEU A 25 25.18 10.46 -5.46
N LYS A 26 23.86 10.61 -5.54
CA LYS A 26 22.90 9.49 -5.41
C LYS A 26 23.13 8.43 -6.49
N GLU A 27 23.40 8.84 -7.72
CA GLU A 27 23.72 7.94 -8.83
C GLU A 27 25.04 7.19 -8.59
N ALA A 28 26.10 7.87 -8.16
CA ALA A 28 27.36 7.22 -7.80
C ALA A 28 27.20 6.25 -6.62
N GLN A 29 26.39 6.61 -5.63
CA GLN A 29 26.05 5.75 -4.49
C GLN A 29 25.27 4.51 -4.95
N HIS A 30 24.27 4.68 -5.81
CA HIS A 30 23.50 3.59 -6.41
C HIS A 30 24.42 2.61 -7.16
N ASN A 31 25.27 3.12 -8.04
CA ASN A 31 26.20 2.30 -8.82
C ASN A 31 27.17 1.52 -7.93
N LEU A 32 27.72 2.14 -6.88
CA LEU A 32 28.58 1.44 -5.95
C LEU A 32 27.82 0.36 -5.17
N MET A 33 26.59 0.63 -4.74
CA MET A 33 25.77 -0.38 -4.05
C MET A 33 25.49 -1.57 -4.96
N ASN A 34 25.18 -1.35 -6.24
CA ASN A 34 24.97 -2.45 -7.19
C ASN A 34 26.23 -3.33 -7.33
N VAL A 35 27.42 -2.71 -7.38
CA VAL A 35 28.69 -3.44 -7.39
C VAL A 35 28.87 -4.24 -6.10
N ILE A 36 28.64 -3.63 -4.94
CA ILE A 36 28.78 -4.32 -3.65
C ILE A 36 27.79 -5.50 -3.56
N PHE A 37 26.53 -5.32 -3.95
CA PHE A 37 25.54 -6.40 -3.96
C PHE A 37 25.90 -7.53 -4.92
N ALA A 38 26.42 -7.21 -6.11
CA ALA A 38 26.90 -8.21 -7.05
C ALA A 38 28.07 -9.01 -6.46
N VAL A 39 29.02 -8.33 -5.82
CA VAL A 39 30.14 -8.98 -5.14
C VAL A 39 29.69 -9.80 -3.94
N THR A 40 28.74 -9.32 -3.13
CA THR A 40 28.16 -10.10 -2.03
C THR A 40 27.54 -11.40 -2.54
N ARG A 41 26.81 -11.34 -3.68
CA ARG A 41 26.18 -12.51 -4.30
C ARG A 41 27.17 -13.54 -4.80
N ASP A 42 28.27 -13.08 -5.37
CA ASP A 42 29.35 -13.93 -5.87
C ASP A 42 30.21 -14.51 -4.74
N ALA A 43 30.57 -13.68 -3.76
CA ALA A 43 31.50 -14.05 -2.69
C ALA A 43 30.86 -14.89 -1.56
N VAL A 44 29.57 -14.67 -1.29
CA VAL A 44 28.86 -15.27 -0.14
C VAL A 44 27.40 -15.66 -0.48
N PRO A 45 27.17 -16.58 -1.44
CA PRO A 45 25.82 -16.91 -1.91
C PRO A 45 24.91 -17.53 -0.84
N GLU A 46 25.47 -18.23 0.16
CA GLU A 46 24.69 -18.93 1.18
C GLU A 46 24.20 -18.02 2.32
N HIS A 47 24.74 -16.81 2.46
CA HIS A 47 24.49 -15.93 3.61
C HIS A 47 23.67 -14.69 3.25
N HIS A 48 22.87 -14.77 2.20
CA HIS A 48 21.97 -13.69 1.82
C HIS A 48 20.86 -13.48 2.83
N THR A 49 20.75 -12.25 3.31
CA THR A 49 19.70 -11.82 4.21
C THR A 49 18.41 -11.63 3.42
N CYS A 50 17.35 -12.29 3.87
CA CYS A 50 16.04 -12.21 3.24
C CYS A 50 15.52 -10.76 3.12
N ARG A 51 14.86 -10.46 2.00
CA ARG A 51 14.22 -9.15 1.70
C ARG A 51 12.72 -9.26 1.48
N ASP A 52 12.08 -10.34 1.92
CA ASP A 52 10.64 -10.58 1.74
C ASP A 52 9.75 -9.46 2.30
N PHE A 53 10.26 -8.68 3.25
CA PHE A 53 9.58 -7.48 3.73
C PHE A 53 9.28 -6.46 2.63
N ARG A 54 10.02 -6.46 1.51
CA ARG A 54 9.76 -5.61 0.34
C ARG A 54 8.40 -5.89 -0.30
N ALA A 55 7.86 -7.09 -0.14
CA ALA A 55 6.50 -7.40 -0.62
C ALA A 55 5.41 -6.57 0.08
N LYS A 56 5.73 -5.96 1.23
CA LYS A 56 4.82 -5.05 1.95
C LYS A 56 4.95 -3.59 1.50
N TYR A 57 5.96 -3.26 0.69
CA TYR A 57 6.18 -1.90 0.20
C TYR A 57 5.13 -1.53 -0.86
N PRO A 58 4.77 -0.24 -0.98
CA PRO A 58 4.04 0.25 -2.14
C PRO A 58 4.84 0.02 -3.43
N ASP A 59 4.14 -0.20 -4.54
CA ASP A 59 4.77 -0.49 -5.84
C ASP A 59 5.71 0.63 -6.29
N ASP A 60 5.34 1.90 -6.03
CA ASP A 60 6.15 3.09 -6.37
C ASP A 60 7.56 3.06 -5.74
N VAL A 61 7.69 2.48 -4.54
CA VAL A 61 8.98 2.37 -3.83
C VAL A 61 9.89 1.31 -4.48
N LEU A 62 9.31 0.31 -5.13
CA LEU A 62 10.03 -0.81 -5.75
C LEU A 62 10.48 -0.48 -7.18
N VAL A 63 9.76 0.40 -7.88
CA VAL A 63 10.11 0.86 -9.23
C VAL A 63 11.35 1.76 -9.20
N ASP A 64 11.53 2.51 -8.12
CA ASP A 64 12.67 3.42 -7.98
C ASP A 64 13.96 2.72 -7.56
N GLN A 65 15.10 3.26 -8.02
CA GLN A 65 16.45 2.86 -7.64
C GLN A 65 16.77 3.16 -6.17
N ILE A 66 16.13 2.45 -5.23
CA ILE A 66 16.11 2.76 -3.80
C ILE A 66 17.49 2.83 -3.15
N ASN A 67 18.49 2.12 -3.69
CA ASN A 67 19.82 2.01 -3.09
C ASN A 67 20.52 3.37 -2.88
N GLY A 68 20.48 4.26 -3.88
CA GLY A 68 21.11 5.57 -3.79
C GLY A 68 20.43 6.46 -2.74
N PRO A 69 19.12 6.72 -2.86
CA PRO A 69 18.34 7.46 -1.87
C PRO A 69 18.42 6.89 -0.45
N LEU A 70 18.42 5.56 -0.30
CA LEU A 70 18.49 4.91 1.00
C LEU A 70 19.84 5.12 1.68
N TRP A 71 20.95 4.97 0.95
CA TRP A 71 22.27 5.27 1.49
C TRP A 71 22.41 6.76 1.83
N PHE A 72 21.95 7.66 0.95
CA PHE A 72 21.90 9.08 1.26
C PHE A 72 21.10 9.37 2.54
N GLY A 73 19.94 8.74 2.71
CA GLY A 73 19.13 8.82 3.92
C GLY A 73 19.88 8.35 5.18
N ALA A 74 20.62 7.25 5.08
CA ALA A 74 21.48 6.77 6.17
C ALA A 74 22.54 7.80 6.57
N GLU A 75 23.21 8.43 5.60
CA GLU A 75 24.23 9.46 5.87
C GLU A 75 23.62 10.70 6.54
N CYS A 76 22.44 11.14 6.10
CA CYS A 76 21.72 12.26 6.72
C CYS A 76 21.33 11.96 8.17
N ILE A 77 20.76 10.78 8.45
CA ILE A 77 20.38 10.38 9.81
C ILE A 77 21.62 10.23 10.70
N ALA A 78 22.67 9.60 10.19
CA ALA A 78 23.95 9.47 10.89
C ALA A 78 24.59 10.83 11.24
N ALA A 79 24.37 11.85 10.39
CA ALA A 79 24.80 13.23 10.63
C ALA A 79 23.90 14.01 11.60
N GLY A 80 22.82 13.40 12.11
CA GLY A 80 21.90 14.00 13.07
C GLY A 80 20.64 14.62 12.49
N SER A 81 20.36 14.44 11.19
CA SER A 81 19.07 14.84 10.61
C SER A 81 17.94 13.91 11.04
N HIS A 82 16.70 14.40 10.97
CA HIS A 82 15.50 13.65 11.31
C HIS A 82 14.58 13.55 10.09
N ILE A 83 13.86 12.43 10.01
CA ILE A 83 12.73 12.26 9.10
C ILE A 83 11.60 13.16 9.60
N LEU A 84 10.97 13.90 8.69
CA LEU A 84 9.87 14.80 9.01
C LEU A 84 8.73 14.02 9.68
N ASN A 85 8.22 14.53 10.81
CA ASN A 85 7.18 13.91 11.64
C ASN A 85 7.56 12.58 12.32
N HIS A 86 8.83 12.15 12.24
CA HIS A 86 9.33 10.91 12.84
C HIS A 86 10.64 11.15 13.61
N GLU A 87 10.68 12.19 14.45
CA GLU A 87 11.91 12.63 15.10
C GLU A 87 12.44 11.60 16.10
N LEU A 88 11.57 11.05 16.94
CA LEU A 88 11.91 10.03 17.95
C LEU A 88 12.37 8.73 17.30
N GLU A 89 11.68 8.29 16.26
CA GLU A 89 12.04 7.09 15.50
C GLU A 89 13.35 7.29 14.74
N SER A 90 13.62 8.50 14.25
CA SER A 90 14.92 8.85 13.65
C SER A 90 16.07 8.75 14.65
N GLU A 91 15.84 9.09 15.93
CA GLU A 91 16.85 8.91 16.99
C GLU A 91 17.13 7.43 17.25
N GLN A 92 16.09 6.59 17.25
CA GLN A 92 16.23 5.14 17.39
C GLN A 92 16.89 4.50 16.17
N LEU A 93 16.67 5.06 14.97
CA LEU A 93 17.26 4.58 13.71
C LEU A 93 18.74 5.00 13.55
N ARG A 94 19.15 6.09 14.21
CA ARG A 94 20.51 6.64 14.14
C ARG A 94 21.67 5.65 14.39
N PRO A 95 21.66 4.80 15.44
CA PRO A 95 22.73 3.82 15.62
C PRO A 95 22.90 2.88 14.41
N PHE A 96 21.80 2.45 13.81
CA PHE A 96 21.82 1.61 12.59
C PHE A 96 22.40 2.39 11.41
N ALA A 97 22.01 3.65 11.22
CA ALA A 97 22.53 4.51 10.16
C ALA A 97 24.05 4.73 10.27
N VAL A 98 24.56 4.97 11.48
CA VAL A 98 25.98 5.14 11.77
C VAL A 98 26.74 3.85 11.52
N GLN A 99 26.22 2.71 12.00
CA GLN A 99 26.86 1.41 11.81
C GLN A 99 26.87 0.99 10.34
N LEU A 100 25.77 1.20 9.60
CA LEU A 100 25.69 0.95 8.17
C LEU A 100 26.74 1.78 7.40
N SER A 101 26.81 3.08 7.66
CA SER A 101 27.76 3.99 7.00
C SER A 101 29.22 3.59 7.23
N LYS A 102 29.55 3.14 8.46
CA LYS A 102 30.86 2.58 8.79
C LYS A 102 31.15 1.28 8.04
N THR A 103 30.16 0.40 7.97
CA THR A 103 30.29 -0.91 7.32
C THR A 103 30.49 -0.75 5.81
N ILE A 104 29.71 0.12 5.15
CA ILE A 104 29.90 0.48 3.74
C ILE A 104 31.32 1.02 3.51
N SER A 105 31.81 1.91 4.39
CA SER A 105 33.15 2.47 4.29
C SER A 105 34.25 1.39 4.40
N ARG A 106 34.08 0.43 5.32
CA ARG A 106 34.98 -0.72 5.48
C ARG A 106 34.99 -1.64 4.26
N VAL A 107 33.80 -2.03 3.77
CA VAL A 107 33.64 -2.86 2.58
C VAL A 107 34.27 -2.19 1.37
N ARG A 108 34.01 -0.90 1.16
CA ARG A 108 34.62 -0.13 0.05
C ARG A 108 36.15 -0.11 0.14
N ALA A 109 36.72 0.08 1.32
CA ALA A 109 38.17 0.06 1.51
C ALA A 109 38.77 -1.33 1.20
N ALA A 110 38.13 -2.39 1.69
CA ALA A 110 38.58 -3.76 1.47
C ALA A 110 38.46 -4.19 0.00
N LEU A 111 37.37 -3.83 -0.68
CA LEU A 111 37.21 -4.07 -2.11
C LEU A 111 38.27 -3.31 -2.93
N LYS A 112 38.57 -2.06 -2.55
CA LYS A 112 39.63 -1.28 -3.21
C LYS A 112 41.00 -1.95 -3.04
N GLU A 113 41.34 -2.42 -1.84
CA GLU A 113 42.58 -3.15 -1.56
C GLU A 113 42.67 -4.46 -2.35
N GLN A 114 41.55 -5.18 -2.45
CA GLN A 114 41.47 -6.43 -3.22
C GLN A 114 41.73 -6.18 -4.72
N CYS A 115 41.15 -5.12 -5.29
CA CYS A 115 41.41 -4.74 -6.69
C CYS A 115 42.90 -4.48 -6.98
N LEU A 116 43.68 -4.08 -5.97
CA LEU A 116 45.11 -3.83 -6.10
C LEU A 116 45.98 -5.07 -5.85
N THR A 117 45.47 -6.05 -5.10
CA THR A 117 46.28 -7.20 -4.63
C THR A 117 45.98 -8.50 -5.37
N ASN A 118 44.72 -8.94 -5.40
CA ASN A 118 44.32 -10.18 -6.06
C ASN A 118 42.82 -10.17 -6.37
N ARG A 119 42.49 -10.15 -7.67
CA ARG A 119 41.11 -10.08 -8.15
C ARG A 119 40.35 -11.41 -8.09
N GLN A 120 41.06 -12.54 -8.02
CA GLN A 120 40.46 -13.85 -8.30
C GLN A 120 39.88 -14.57 -7.07
N VAL A 121 40.25 -14.17 -5.85
CA VAL A 121 39.79 -14.83 -4.62
C VAL A 121 39.44 -13.80 -3.55
N TYR A 122 38.22 -13.88 -3.00
CA TYR A 122 37.80 -13.07 -1.86
C TYR A 122 38.37 -13.63 -0.55
N SER A 123 39.05 -12.77 0.22
CA SER A 123 39.52 -13.15 1.56
C SER A 123 38.36 -13.43 2.52
N GLN A 124 38.57 -14.30 3.51
CA GLN A 124 37.55 -14.59 4.53
C GLN A 124 37.11 -13.31 5.26
N LYS A 125 38.08 -12.44 5.61
CA LYS A 125 37.81 -11.15 6.23
C LYS A 125 36.84 -10.29 5.41
N LEU A 126 36.98 -10.28 4.09
CA LEU A 126 36.06 -9.56 3.22
C LEU A 126 34.68 -10.22 3.18
N LYS A 127 34.62 -11.55 3.09
CA LYS A 127 33.34 -12.28 3.15
C LYS A 127 32.58 -11.96 4.42
N ASP A 128 33.24 -11.98 5.58
CA ASP A 128 32.63 -11.62 6.87
C ASP A 128 32.09 -10.17 6.86
N MET A 129 32.84 -9.24 6.26
CA MET A 129 32.38 -7.84 6.10
C MET A 129 31.19 -7.70 5.13
N LEU A 130 31.12 -8.52 4.09
CA LEU A 130 30.00 -8.52 3.14
C LEU A 130 28.72 -9.10 3.78
N ILE A 131 28.86 -10.12 4.63
CA ILE A 131 27.74 -10.65 5.44
C ILE A 131 27.24 -9.58 6.41
N GLU A 132 28.15 -8.96 7.16
CA GLU A 132 27.82 -7.87 8.09
C GLU A 132 27.12 -6.72 7.35
N PHE A 133 27.63 -6.33 6.17
CA PHE A 133 27.00 -5.33 5.33
C PHE A 133 25.58 -5.72 4.91
N ASP A 134 25.36 -6.94 4.43
CA ASP A 134 24.08 -7.36 3.91
C ASP A 134 22.99 -7.41 4.99
N VAL A 135 23.34 -7.84 6.20
CA VAL A 135 22.45 -7.81 7.38
C VAL A 135 22.13 -6.36 7.78
N MET A 136 23.16 -5.52 7.90
CA MET A 136 22.98 -4.12 8.32
C MET A 136 22.16 -3.32 7.31
N TRP A 137 22.35 -3.59 6.02
CA TRP A 137 21.56 -2.97 4.97
C TRP A 137 20.09 -3.38 5.08
N ALA A 138 19.81 -4.67 5.32
CA ALA A 138 18.46 -5.21 5.48
C ALA A 138 17.68 -4.49 6.56
N ASP A 139 18.29 -4.42 7.74
CA ASP A 139 17.64 -3.92 8.94
C ASP A 139 17.43 -2.41 8.85
N PHE A 140 18.41 -1.70 8.29
CA PHE A 140 18.25 -0.27 8.02
C PHE A 140 17.15 -0.01 6.97
N GLU A 141 17.16 -0.73 5.85
CA GLU A 141 16.15 -0.59 4.79
C GLU A 141 14.74 -0.80 5.33
N PHE A 142 14.53 -1.91 6.04
CA PHE A 142 13.25 -2.25 6.62
C PHE A 142 12.70 -1.13 7.52
N ARG A 143 13.53 -0.62 8.44
CA ARG A 143 13.14 0.43 9.38
C ARG A 143 12.95 1.77 8.72
N TYR A 144 13.86 2.15 7.82
CA TYR A 144 13.82 3.45 7.15
C TYR A 144 12.60 3.58 6.24
N VAL A 145 12.36 2.59 5.37
CA VAL A 145 11.19 2.60 4.48
C VAL A 145 9.89 2.50 5.29
N GLY A 146 9.89 1.76 6.39
CA GLY A 146 8.77 1.70 7.33
C GLY A 146 8.37 3.04 7.96
N LEU A 147 9.29 4.00 8.05
CA LEU A 147 9.00 5.36 8.51
C LEU A 147 8.59 6.30 7.36
N MET A 148 9.07 6.06 6.14
CA MET A 148 8.80 6.92 4.99
C MET A 148 7.48 6.61 4.30
N CYS A 149 7.04 5.36 4.36
CA CYS A 149 5.89 4.88 3.64
C CYS A 149 4.95 4.10 4.56
N SER A 150 3.66 4.15 4.27
CA SER A 150 2.69 3.28 4.94
C SER A 150 2.92 1.85 4.50
N VAL A 151 3.66 1.09 5.32
CA VAL A 151 3.89 -0.34 5.09
C VAL A 151 2.70 -1.11 5.64
N LYS A 152 2.18 -2.06 4.84
CA LYS A 152 1.06 -2.91 5.27
C LYS A 152 1.46 -3.69 6.52
N SER A 153 0.57 -3.71 7.52
CA SER A 153 0.72 -4.65 8.63
C SER A 153 0.73 -6.09 8.13
N GLU A 154 1.33 -6.99 8.89
CA GLU A 154 1.38 -8.42 8.54
C GLU A 154 -0.02 -8.98 8.22
N ARG A 155 -1.03 -8.65 9.03
CA ARG A 155 -2.41 -9.08 8.78
C ARG A 155 -2.98 -8.50 7.49
N GLN A 156 -2.75 -7.22 7.22
CA GLN A 156 -3.22 -6.61 5.96
C GLN A 156 -2.57 -7.26 4.74
N TYR A 157 -1.28 -7.60 4.85
CA TYR A 157 -0.57 -8.31 3.80
C TYR A 157 -1.16 -9.72 3.57
N TYR A 158 -1.42 -10.50 4.62
CA TYR A 158 -2.07 -11.81 4.47
C TYR A 158 -3.48 -11.70 3.88
N HIS A 159 -4.31 -10.76 4.34
CA HIS A 159 -5.63 -10.55 3.76
C HIS A 159 -5.55 -10.21 2.27
N GLN A 160 -4.56 -9.42 1.85
CA GLN A 160 -4.35 -9.13 0.43
C GLN A 160 -3.94 -10.39 -0.33
N GLN A 161 -3.01 -11.19 0.21
CA GLN A 161 -2.59 -12.46 -0.39
C GLN A 161 -3.75 -13.44 -0.54
N ASP A 162 -4.61 -13.59 0.46
CA ASP A 162 -5.77 -14.47 0.36
C ASP A 162 -6.73 -14.03 -0.75
N VAL A 163 -6.93 -12.71 -0.91
CA VAL A 163 -7.75 -12.16 -2.01
C VAL A 163 -7.07 -12.37 -3.37
N ILE A 164 -5.75 -12.23 -3.46
CA ILE A 164 -4.99 -12.53 -4.68
C ILE A 164 -5.16 -14.00 -5.06
N VAL A 165 -5.00 -14.91 -4.10
CA VAL A 165 -5.21 -16.35 -4.33
C VAL A 165 -6.64 -16.61 -4.80
N LEU A 166 -7.64 -15.99 -4.16
CA LEU A 166 -9.04 -16.11 -4.62
C LEU A 166 -9.21 -15.63 -6.07
N PHE A 167 -8.55 -14.54 -6.47
CA PHE A 167 -8.59 -14.05 -7.84
C PHE A 167 -7.92 -15.06 -8.79
N CYS A 168 -6.74 -15.58 -8.44
CA CYS A 168 -6.05 -16.59 -9.24
C CYS A 168 -6.90 -17.86 -9.43
N GLU A 169 -7.48 -18.39 -8.35
CA GLU A 169 -8.37 -19.56 -8.40
C GLU A 169 -9.61 -19.28 -9.27
N SER A 170 -10.15 -18.06 -9.18
CA SER A 170 -11.30 -17.64 -9.99
C SER A 170 -10.94 -17.51 -11.48
N THR A 171 -9.76 -16.98 -11.80
CA THR A 171 -9.22 -16.92 -13.18
C THR A 171 -9.00 -18.33 -13.74
N LEU A 172 -8.38 -19.23 -12.98
CA LEU A 172 -8.17 -20.62 -13.41
C LEU A 172 -9.49 -21.35 -13.64
N ARG A 173 -10.49 -21.14 -12.77
CA ARG A 173 -11.83 -21.67 -12.95
C ARG A 173 -12.52 -21.08 -14.20
N ALA A 174 -12.38 -19.78 -14.43
CA ALA A 174 -12.95 -19.11 -15.59
C ALA A 174 -12.36 -19.65 -16.90
N LEU A 175 -11.04 -19.86 -16.97
CA LEU A 175 -10.38 -20.51 -18.11
C LEU A 175 -10.87 -21.94 -18.30
N LYS A 176 -10.95 -22.72 -17.22
CA LYS A 176 -11.41 -24.12 -17.27
C LYS A 176 -12.84 -24.25 -17.78
N ASN A 177 -13.71 -23.29 -17.46
CA ASN A 177 -15.10 -23.27 -17.87
C ASN A 177 -15.34 -22.47 -19.16
N GLU A 178 -14.27 -22.00 -19.82
CA GLU A 178 -14.32 -21.23 -21.07
C GLU A 178 -15.18 -19.96 -20.95
N TYR A 179 -15.10 -19.27 -19.81
CA TYR A 179 -15.72 -17.96 -19.60
C TYR A 179 -14.85 -16.82 -20.14
N ILE A 180 -13.53 -17.05 -20.10
CA ILE A 180 -12.47 -16.18 -20.61
C ILE A 180 -11.45 -17.07 -21.31
N ASP A 181 -10.75 -16.52 -22.29
CA ASP A 181 -9.73 -17.24 -23.06
C ASP A 181 -8.30 -16.85 -22.62
N SER A 182 -7.32 -17.71 -22.93
CA SER A 182 -5.88 -17.42 -22.67
C SER A 182 -5.45 -16.14 -23.38
N ASP A 183 -5.90 -15.95 -24.62
CA ASP A 183 -5.59 -14.78 -25.45
C ASP A 183 -6.01 -13.48 -24.75
N MET A 184 -7.16 -13.48 -24.06
CA MET A 184 -7.61 -12.30 -23.33
C MET A 184 -6.63 -11.94 -22.20
N ILE A 185 -6.05 -12.93 -21.53
CA ILE A 185 -5.06 -12.72 -20.45
C ILE A 185 -3.74 -12.23 -21.05
N GLU A 186 -3.25 -12.90 -22.09
CA GLU A 186 -1.98 -12.59 -22.75
C GLU A 186 -1.99 -11.18 -23.37
N MET A 187 -3.12 -10.78 -23.94
CA MET A 187 -3.32 -9.45 -24.53
C MET A 187 -3.74 -8.39 -23.51
N MET A 188 -3.83 -8.75 -22.21
CA MET A 188 -4.31 -7.89 -21.12
C MET A 188 -5.63 -7.19 -21.45
N ASP A 189 -6.62 -7.96 -21.92
CA ASP A 189 -7.93 -7.44 -22.30
C ASP A 189 -8.59 -6.70 -21.11
N PRO A 190 -9.01 -5.44 -21.27
CA PRO A 190 -9.56 -4.64 -20.19
C PRO A 190 -10.86 -5.23 -19.59
N SER A 191 -11.59 -6.08 -20.31
CA SER A 191 -12.79 -6.75 -19.80
C SER A 191 -12.50 -7.69 -18.63
N ILE A 192 -11.30 -8.29 -18.57
CA ILE A 192 -10.86 -9.16 -17.48
C ILE A 192 -10.84 -8.40 -16.15
N MET A 193 -10.50 -7.11 -16.18
CA MET A 193 -10.48 -6.25 -15.00
C MET A 193 -11.86 -6.11 -14.35
N PHE A 194 -12.94 -6.38 -15.08
CA PHE A 194 -14.30 -6.41 -14.55
C PHE A 194 -14.80 -7.84 -14.30
N ALA A 195 -14.52 -8.77 -15.22
CA ALA A 195 -14.98 -10.15 -15.13
C ALA A 195 -14.40 -10.87 -13.91
N ILE A 196 -13.08 -10.82 -13.70
CA ILE A 196 -12.43 -11.58 -12.63
C ILE A 196 -12.88 -11.15 -11.23
N PRO A 197 -12.94 -9.85 -10.87
CA PRO A 197 -13.45 -9.46 -9.55
C PRO A 197 -14.89 -9.92 -9.30
N ARG A 198 -15.76 -9.90 -10.33
CA ARG A 198 -17.16 -10.36 -10.21
C ARG A 198 -17.22 -11.87 -9.99
N LEU A 199 -16.48 -12.63 -10.79
CA LEU A 199 -16.37 -14.08 -10.64
C LEU A 199 -15.75 -14.46 -9.30
N ALA A 200 -14.76 -13.71 -8.81
CA ALA A 200 -14.12 -13.95 -7.53
C ALA A 200 -15.08 -13.82 -6.34
N ILE A 201 -16.05 -12.90 -6.41
CA ILE A 201 -17.11 -12.80 -5.40
C ILE A 201 -17.99 -14.06 -5.41
N VAL A 202 -18.42 -14.52 -6.59
CA VAL A 202 -19.24 -15.74 -6.71
C VAL A 202 -18.45 -16.96 -6.22
N CYS A 203 -17.22 -17.13 -6.69
CA CYS A 203 -16.32 -18.20 -6.31
C CYS A 203 -16.06 -18.22 -4.80
N GLY A 204 -15.73 -17.06 -4.20
CA GLY A 204 -15.44 -16.96 -2.78
C GLY A 204 -16.65 -17.11 -1.85
N LEU A 205 -17.88 -17.02 -2.36
CA LEU A 205 -19.10 -17.25 -1.57
C LEU A 205 -19.66 -18.67 -1.72
N VAL A 206 -19.52 -19.28 -2.90
CA VAL A 206 -20.12 -20.57 -3.24
C VAL A 206 -19.10 -21.71 -3.28
N VAL A 207 -17.97 -21.51 -3.98
CA VAL A 207 -16.97 -22.56 -4.20
C VAL A 207 -16.00 -22.65 -3.02
N CYS A 208 -15.62 -21.50 -2.44
CA CYS A 208 -14.73 -21.41 -1.29
C CYS A 208 -15.46 -20.79 -0.08
N PRO A 209 -16.49 -21.45 0.50
CA PRO A 209 -17.34 -20.86 1.53
C PRO A 209 -16.60 -20.52 2.82
N ASP A 210 -15.48 -21.18 3.10
CA ASP A 210 -14.57 -20.90 4.22
C ASP A 210 -13.39 -19.98 3.83
N GLY A 211 -13.45 -19.41 2.63
CA GLY A 211 -12.43 -18.54 2.07
C GLY A 211 -12.41 -17.12 2.66
N PRO A 212 -11.58 -16.23 2.09
CA PRO A 212 -11.28 -14.93 2.68
C PRO A 212 -12.45 -13.94 2.72
N ILE A 213 -13.50 -14.17 1.92
CA ILE A 213 -14.66 -13.27 1.86
C ILE A 213 -15.90 -13.88 2.54
N ASN A 214 -15.72 -14.88 3.40
CA ASN A 214 -16.82 -15.54 4.09
C ASN A 214 -17.59 -14.56 5.00
N PRO A 215 -18.87 -14.26 4.71
CA PRO A 215 -19.65 -13.29 5.49
C PRO A 215 -19.97 -13.79 6.92
N SER A 216 -19.86 -15.09 7.18
CA SER A 216 -20.12 -15.69 8.49
C SER A 216 -18.99 -15.44 9.50
N GLN A 217 -17.81 -15.04 9.05
CA GLN A 217 -16.68 -14.72 9.93
C GLN A 217 -16.85 -13.37 10.62
N PRO A 218 -16.19 -13.11 11.75
CA PRO A 218 -16.19 -11.79 12.37
C PRO A 218 -15.65 -10.72 11.41
N THR A 219 -16.23 -9.51 11.42
CA THR A 219 -15.84 -8.41 10.51
C THR A 219 -14.35 -8.06 10.54
N LYS A 220 -13.66 -8.36 11.65
CA LYS A 220 -12.21 -8.14 11.78
C LYS A 220 -11.37 -9.09 10.93
N GLU A 221 -11.84 -10.31 10.71
CA GLU A 221 -11.18 -11.35 9.91
C GLU A 221 -11.41 -11.14 8.41
N LEU A 222 -12.42 -10.36 8.02
CA LEU A 222 -12.61 -9.99 6.62
C LEU A 222 -11.49 -9.04 6.15
N PRO A 223 -11.02 -9.18 4.90
CA PRO A 223 -10.12 -8.23 4.28
C PRO A 223 -10.68 -6.80 4.36
N PRO A 224 -9.84 -5.77 4.61
CA PRO A 224 -10.28 -4.40 4.84
C PRO A 224 -11.29 -3.87 3.82
N PHE A 225 -11.12 -4.22 2.54
CA PHE A 225 -11.99 -3.79 1.43
C PHE A 225 -13.42 -4.35 1.53
N PHE A 226 -13.62 -5.51 2.17
CA PHE A 226 -14.92 -6.17 2.29
C PHE A 226 -15.66 -5.92 3.61
N ARG A 227 -15.00 -5.33 4.61
CA ARG A 227 -15.57 -5.14 5.96
C ARG A 227 -16.87 -4.33 5.95
N GLY A 228 -16.94 -3.28 5.12
CA GLY A 228 -18.14 -2.45 4.97
C GLY A 228 -19.29 -3.14 4.22
N TYR A 229 -19.03 -4.29 3.59
CA TYR A 229 -19.98 -4.98 2.71
C TYR A 229 -20.39 -6.36 3.25
N GLN A 230 -20.08 -6.68 4.51
CA GLN A 230 -20.37 -8.00 5.10
C GLN A 230 -21.85 -8.40 4.96
N THR A 231 -22.78 -7.51 5.29
CA THR A 231 -24.23 -7.76 5.16
C THR A 231 -24.63 -8.01 3.70
N LEU A 232 -24.03 -7.26 2.76
CA LEU A 232 -24.29 -7.43 1.33
C LEU A 232 -23.75 -8.77 0.83
N LEU A 233 -22.53 -9.15 1.24
CA LEU A 233 -21.95 -10.47 0.92
C LEU A 233 -22.81 -11.61 1.46
N GLY A 234 -23.33 -11.47 2.69
CA GLY A 234 -24.30 -12.40 3.27
C GLY A 234 -25.54 -12.53 2.39
N ARG A 235 -26.11 -11.41 1.94
CA ARG A 235 -27.29 -11.41 1.07
C ARG A 235 -27.01 -12.02 -0.30
N ILE A 236 -25.87 -11.73 -0.90
CA ILE A 236 -25.46 -12.34 -2.17
C ILE A 236 -25.31 -13.86 -1.99
N LYS A 237 -24.66 -14.32 -0.92
CA LYS A 237 -24.50 -15.74 -0.61
C LYS A 237 -25.86 -16.45 -0.47
N GLU A 238 -26.82 -15.84 0.22
CA GLU A 238 -28.18 -16.37 0.32
C GLU A 238 -28.83 -16.51 -1.06
N LEU A 239 -28.74 -15.48 -1.91
CA LEU A 239 -29.35 -15.48 -3.24
C LEU A 239 -28.71 -16.54 -4.15
N LEU A 240 -27.39 -16.64 -4.14
CA LEU A 240 -26.65 -17.65 -4.89
C LEU A 240 -27.01 -19.07 -4.42
N GLY A 241 -27.33 -19.26 -3.13
CA GLY A 241 -27.75 -20.55 -2.57
C GLY A 241 -29.10 -21.08 -3.08
N TYR A 242 -29.93 -20.24 -3.70
CA TYR A 242 -31.18 -20.67 -4.35
C TYR A 242 -31.00 -21.10 -5.81
N LEU A 243 -29.85 -20.83 -6.42
CA LEU A 243 -29.58 -21.15 -7.82
C LEU A 243 -29.16 -22.61 -7.96
N THR A 244 -29.59 -23.25 -9.05
CA THR A 244 -29.04 -24.55 -9.46
C THR A 244 -27.64 -24.36 -10.08
N ASP A 245 -26.87 -25.44 -10.20
CA ASP A 245 -25.54 -25.40 -10.82
C ASP A 245 -25.60 -24.86 -12.26
N GLU A 246 -26.63 -25.21 -13.03
CA GLU A 246 -26.85 -24.69 -14.39
C GLU A 246 -27.11 -23.18 -14.39
N GLN A 247 -27.96 -22.70 -13.48
CA GLN A 247 -28.26 -21.28 -13.34
C GLN A 247 -27.04 -20.49 -12.88
N LEU A 248 -26.19 -21.09 -12.04
CA LEU A 248 -24.94 -20.50 -11.59
C LEU A 248 -23.96 -20.32 -12.77
N VAL A 249 -23.85 -21.30 -13.67
CA VAL A 249 -23.03 -21.19 -14.89
C VAL A 249 -23.54 -20.07 -15.79
N ILE A 250 -24.86 -19.94 -15.97
CA ILE A 250 -25.45 -18.85 -16.76
C ILE A 250 -25.11 -17.49 -16.14
N LEU A 251 -25.22 -17.36 -14.82
CA LEU A 251 -24.85 -16.15 -14.10
C LEU A 251 -23.36 -15.83 -14.24
N GLU A 252 -22.47 -16.81 -14.02
CA GLU A 252 -21.03 -16.64 -14.15
C GLU A 252 -20.66 -16.15 -15.56
N LYS A 253 -21.24 -16.73 -16.62
CA LYS A 253 -21.06 -16.26 -18.00
C LYS A 253 -21.54 -14.83 -18.20
N ALA A 254 -22.71 -14.49 -17.67
CA ALA A 254 -23.27 -13.14 -17.78
C ALA A 254 -22.45 -12.09 -17.03
N LEU A 255 -21.77 -12.46 -15.94
CA LEU A 255 -20.88 -11.56 -15.20
C LEU A 255 -19.61 -11.20 -15.98
N CYS A 256 -19.20 -12.05 -16.92
CA CYS A 256 -18.05 -11.83 -17.80
C CYS A 256 -18.37 -10.86 -18.95
N SER A 257 -19.62 -10.81 -19.39
CA SER A 257 -20.06 -9.88 -20.42
C SER A 257 -20.11 -8.43 -19.89
N SER A 258 -19.57 -7.50 -20.69
CA SER A 258 -19.61 -6.06 -20.39
C SER A 258 -21.02 -5.46 -20.52
N GLU A 259 -21.89 -6.11 -21.30
CA GLU A 259 -23.30 -5.76 -21.37
C GLU A 259 -24.00 -6.11 -20.05
N GLY A 260 -24.48 -5.09 -19.34
CA GLY A 260 -25.12 -5.28 -18.04
C GLY A 260 -26.22 -6.35 -18.05
N LEU A 261 -26.40 -7.01 -16.91
CA LEU A 261 -27.39 -8.07 -16.63
C LEU A 261 -28.85 -7.78 -17.07
N GLY A 262 -29.16 -6.58 -17.57
CA GLY A 262 -30.47 -6.20 -18.11
C GLY A 262 -30.89 -6.94 -19.40
N SER A 263 -29.99 -7.69 -20.05
CA SER A 263 -30.32 -8.46 -21.26
C SER A 263 -30.72 -9.91 -20.99
N LEU A 264 -30.56 -10.41 -19.75
CA LEU A 264 -31.08 -11.72 -19.35
C LEU A 264 -32.59 -11.63 -19.08
N ALA A 265 -33.37 -11.42 -20.15
CA ALA A 265 -34.80 -11.69 -20.12
C ALA A 265 -34.99 -13.20 -19.92
N LEU A 266 -35.12 -13.62 -18.65
CA LEU A 266 -35.77 -14.88 -18.32
C LEU A 266 -37.18 -14.80 -18.89
N THR A 267 -37.39 -15.36 -20.08
CA THR A 267 -38.72 -15.51 -20.65
C THR A 267 -39.53 -16.39 -19.70
N PRO A 268 -40.63 -15.91 -19.09
CA PRO A 268 -41.53 -16.80 -18.37
C PRO A 268 -42.15 -17.75 -19.41
N PRO A 269 -42.36 -19.05 -19.08
CA PRO A 269 -42.99 -19.98 -20.00
C PRO A 269 -44.42 -19.52 -20.29
N SER A 270 -44.62 -18.95 -21.48
CA SER A 270 -45.93 -18.54 -21.97
C SER A 270 -46.63 -19.72 -22.61
N SER A 271 -47.54 -20.36 -21.88
CA SER A 271 -48.64 -21.11 -22.50
C SER A 271 -49.93 -20.91 -21.71
N LEU A 272 -50.75 -19.95 -22.15
CA LEU A 272 -52.19 -20.09 -22.44
C LEU A 272 -52.78 -18.69 -22.65
N ALA A 273 -53.02 -18.32 -23.90
CA ALA A 273 -54.11 -17.42 -24.26
C ALA A 273 -55.35 -18.29 -24.55
N PRO A 274 -56.59 -17.84 -24.28
CA PRO A 274 -57.29 -16.86 -25.12
C PRO A 274 -58.13 -15.86 -24.28
N GLY A 275 -58.72 -14.75 -24.74
CA GLY A 275 -58.89 -14.14 -26.06
C GLY A 275 -59.70 -12.82 -25.90
N ARG A 276 -59.30 -11.80 -26.66
CA ARG A 276 -60.05 -10.74 -27.37
C ARG A 276 -61.29 -10.01 -26.78
N ALA A 277 -61.29 -8.69 -27.07
CA ALA A 277 -62.36 -7.66 -27.18
C ALA A 277 -62.51 -6.73 -25.95
N SER A 278 -62.65 -5.39 -26.01
CA SER A 278 -62.96 -4.45 -27.10
C SER A 278 -62.62 -2.98 -26.70
N SER A 279 -62.24 -2.14 -27.69
CA SER A 279 -62.50 -0.68 -27.91
C SER A 279 -62.74 0.29 -26.71
N ARG A 280 -61.85 1.26 -26.40
CA ARG A 280 -61.66 2.65 -26.95
C ARG A 280 -62.26 3.76 -26.00
N PRO A 281 -61.94 5.07 -26.15
CA PRO A 281 -61.17 5.86 -25.16
C PRO A 281 -61.82 7.21 -24.76
N LEU A 282 -61.16 8.00 -23.89
CA LEU A 282 -61.16 9.48 -23.72
C LEU A 282 -60.60 9.76 -22.29
N SER A 283 -59.94 10.84 -21.87
CA SER A 283 -59.33 12.05 -22.45
C SER A 283 -58.72 12.81 -21.25
N ASN A 284 -57.54 13.41 -21.43
CA ASN A 284 -56.94 14.43 -20.56
C ASN A 284 -57.84 15.70 -20.48
N PRO A 285 -57.71 16.63 -19.49
CA PRO A 285 -56.51 17.48 -19.39
C PRO A 285 -56.06 17.99 -17.99
N SER A 286 -54.82 18.44 -18.00
CA SER A 286 -54.07 19.25 -17.04
C SER A 286 -54.71 20.63 -16.77
N HIS A 287 -54.47 21.23 -15.59
CA HIS A 287 -53.88 22.58 -15.44
C HIS A 287 -53.89 23.13 -13.98
N LEU A 288 -52.78 23.80 -13.61
CA LEU A 288 -52.63 24.97 -12.72
C LEU A 288 -52.49 24.79 -11.17
N SER A 289 -51.28 25.06 -10.68
CA SER A 289 -50.96 25.76 -9.40
C SER A 289 -51.25 27.28 -9.54
N PRO A 290 -51.02 28.21 -8.57
CA PRO A 290 -50.37 28.11 -7.23
C PRO A 290 -51.05 28.97 -6.10
N LEU A 291 -50.38 29.05 -4.93
CA LEU A 291 -50.30 30.18 -3.95
C LEU A 291 -50.68 29.89 -2.48
N THR A 292 -49.70 30.16 -1.61
CA THR A 292 -49.77 30.47 -0.17
C THR A 292 -50.45 31.83 0.10
N PRO A 293 -50.91 32.16 1.33
CA PRO A 293 -50.04 32.78 2.36
C PRO A 293 -50.36 32.46 3.86
N SER A 294 -49.42 32.86 4.72
CA SER A 294 -49.33 32.95 6.19
C SER A 294 -50.55 33.61 6.88
N THR A 295 -50.90 33.51 8.17
CA THR A 295 -50.22 33.74 9.49
C THR A 295 -51.31 33.47 10.58
N THR A 296 -51.11 33.11 11.87
CA THR A 296 -50.77 34.01 13.02
C THR A 296 -50.77 33.22 14.37
N SER A 297 -49.68 33.37 15.14
CA SER A 297 -49.40 33.46 16.61
C SER A 297 -50.26 32.89 17.78
N LEU A 298 -49.57 32.35 18.82
CA LEU A 298 -49.42 32.84 20.24
C LEU A 298 -49.10 31.65 21.19
N ALA A 299 -47.90 31.57 21.83
CA ALA A 299 -47.50 32.05 23.19
C ALA A 299 -48.14 31.24 24.35
N ALA A 300 -47.53 30.87 25.50
CA ALA A 300 -46.28 31.24 26.19
C ALA A 300 -45.89 30.20 27.30
N SER A 301 -44.59 30.16 27.64
CA SER A 301 -43.89 29.97 28.95
C SER A 301 -44.52 29.29 30.19
N SER A 302 -43.79 28.40 30.89
CA SER A 302 -43.02 28.69 32.15
C SER A 302 -42.65 27.44 33.00
N SER A 303 -41.39 27.40 33.47
CA SER A 303 -40.81 26.61 34.60
C SER A 303 -40.93 27.40 35.93
N PRO A 304 -40.56 26.96 37.18
CA PRO A 304 -39.44 26.08 37.66
C PRO A 304 -39.81 25.12 38.85
N THR A 305 -38.93 24.32 39.50
CA THR A 305 -38.07 24.65 40.68
C THR A 305 -37.30 23.40 41.20
N THR A 306 -36.09 23.58 41.77
CA THR A 306 -35.17 22.63 42.46
C THR A 306 -35.48 22.40 43.97
N PRO A 307 -34.83 21.46 44.72
CA PRO A 307 -33.58 21.78 45.48
C PRO A 307 -32.54 20.63 45.77
N GLN A 308 -31.26 21.07 45.92
CA GLN A 308 -30.06 20.64 46.70
C GLN A 308 -29.85 19.26 47.39
N SER A 309 -28.61 18.72 47.31
CA SER A 309 -27.64 18.58 48.43
C SER A 309 -26.30 17.88 48.03
N ASN A 310 -25.17 18.30 48.65
CA ASN A 310 -23.79 17.77 48.57
C ASN A 310 -23.33 17.27 49.96
N PRO A 311 -22.29 16.41 50.06
CA PRO A 311 -20.99 16.79 50.70
C PRO A 311 -19.74 16.14 50.02
N VAL A 312 -18.58 16.78 49.76
CA VAL A 312 -17.38 17.16 50.59
C VAL A 312 -16.71 15.93 51.29
N THR A 313 -15.46 15.47 51.02
CA THR A 313 -14.07 15.97 51.28
C THR A 313 -13.03 14.84 50.90
N PRO A 314 -11.70 14.88 51.18
CA PRO A 314 -10.59 15.67 50.61
C PRO A 314 -9.37 14.81 50.11
N ASN A 315 -8.35 15.41 49.47
CA ASN A 315 -7.01 14.80 49.35
C ASN A 315 -5.89 15.86 49.46
N PRO A 316 -4.73 15.58 50.11
CA PRO A 316 -3.72 16.58 50.50
C PRO A 316 -2.41 16.48 49.64
N PRO A 317 -1.24 17.08 50.00
CA PRO A 317 -0.70 18.26 49.33
C PRO A 317 0.69 18.09 48.67
N ARG A 318 1.09 19.11 47.89
CA ARG A 318 2.42 19.36 47.32
C ARG A 318 3.50 19.58 48.40
N ARG A 319 4.75 19.19 48.09
CA ARG A 319 5.98 19.63 48.76
C ARG A 319 6.70 20.68 47.93
N ASP A 320 7.02 21.80 48.58
CA ASP A 320 8.09 22.76 48.23
C ASP A 320 9.41 22.31 48.86
N ILE A 321 10.58 22.56 48.25
CA ILE A 321 11.81 23.21 48.82
C ILE A 321 12.74 23.68 47.64
N PRO A 322 13.85 24.47 47.79
CA PRO A 322 13.91 25.85 47.32
C PRO A 322 15.15 26.24 46.45
N SER A 323 15.09 27.47 45.91
CA SER A 323 16.14 28.49 45.64
C SER A 323 17.63 28.11 45.45
N SER A 324 18.23 28.52 44.32
CA SER A 324 19.33 29.52 44.30
C SER A 324 19.72 30.03 42.89
N GLN A 325 19.68 31.36 42.76
CA GLN A 325 20.62 32.30 42.11
C GLN A 325 21.05 32.17 40.62
N GLY A 326 20.84 33.27 39.88
CA GLY A 326 21.73 33.68 38.77
C GLY A 326 21.06 34.29 37.53
N SER A 327 20.62 35.55 37.59
CA SER A 327 20.35 36.45 36.44
C SER A 327 21.64 36.70 35.61
N PRO A 328 21.63 37.29 34.38
CA PRO A 328 20.56 38.12 33.81
C PRO A 328 20.20 37.93 32.33
N GLN A 329 19.04 38.51 32.01
CA GLN A 329 18.47 38.77 30.70
C GLN A 329 19.42 39.47 29.72
N VAL A 330 19.31 39.13 28.42
CA VAL A 330 19.29 40.11 27.32
C VAL A 330 18.30 39.66 26.24
N SER A 331 17.20 40.38 26.17
CA SER A 331 16.47 40.87 24.98
C SER A 331 16.12 39.92 23.82
N ARG A 332 14.84 39.53 23.78
CA ARG A 332 14.06 39.37 22.53
C ARG A 332 13.90 40.73 21.83
N PRO A 333 13.63 40.71 20.52
CA PRO A 333 12.37 41.32 20.09
C PRO A 333 11.50 40.32 19.33
N SER A 334 10.26 40.27 19.77
CA SER A 334 9.10 39.71 19.09
C SER A 334 8.71 40.57 17.89
N SER A 335 8.35 39.95 16.77
CA SER A 335 7.44 40.54 15.80
C SER A 335 6.40 39.52 15.35
N HIS A 336 5.18 40.02 15.29
CA HIS A 336 3.93 39.33 15.04
C HIS A 336 3.73 38.95 13.56
N GLN A 337 2.93 37.90 13.37
CA GLN A 337 1.97 37.70 12.27
C GLN A 337 2.50 37.58 10.83
N ARG A 338 2.34 36.39 10.25
CA ARG A 338 1.25 36.14 9.28
C ARG A 338 1.17 34.67 8.92
N SER A 339 0.04 34.06 9.27
CA SER A 339 -0.54 32.93 8.57
C SER A 339 -0.71 33.28 7.08
N ARG A 340 -0.06 32.51 6.21
CA ARG A 340 -0.47 32.32 4.82
C ARG A 340 -0.41 30.84 4.50
N SER A 341 -1.60 30.27 4.37
CA SER A 341 -1.86 29.05 3.62
C SER A 341 -1.37 29.24 2.18
N LEU A 342 -0.48 28.38 1.72
CA LEU A 342 -0.27 28.09 0.31
C LEU A 342 -0.21 26.58 0.19
N GLY A 343 -1.25 26.04 -0.45
CA GLY A 343 -1.28 24.65 -0.89
C GLY A 343 -0.58 24.47 -2.24
N SER A 344 -0.78 23.25 -2.77
CA SER A 344 -0.26 22.67 -4.00
C SER A 344 1.16 22.11 -3.87
N ASN A 345 1.30 20.78 -3.96
CA ASN A 345 1.33 20.00 -5.21
C ASN A 345 2.46 20.50 -6.11
N ASP A 346 3.63 19.87 -6.00
CA ASP A 346 4.68 19.88 -7.03
C ASP A 346 5.72 18.80 -6.68
N LEU A 347 5.43 17.55 -7.02
CA LEU A 347 6.38 16.43 -7.07
C LEU A 347 5.79 15.28 -7.90
N ALA A 348 5.33 15.61 -9.10
CA ALA A 348 4.98 14.62 -10.12
C ALA A 348 5.01 15.33 -11.47
N ASP A 349 6.20 15.52 -12.04
CA ASP A 349 6.37 15.65 -13.48
C ASP A 349 7.86 15.60 -13.84
N GLN A 350 8.28 14.48 -14.43
CA GLN A 350 9.21 14.37 -15.57
C GLN A 350 9.90 13.00 -15.59
N ALA A 351 9.37 12.09 -16.40
CA ALA A 351 10.17 11.14 -17.18
C ALA A 351 9.30 10.54 -18.30
N HIS A 352 9.42 11.10 -19.50
CA HIS A 352 9.01 10.47 -20.76
C HIS A 352 10.28 10.05 -21.52
N LEU A 353 10.16 8.94 -22.28
CA LEU A 353 11.10 8.31 -23.23
C LEU A 353 12.27 7.53 -22.57
N GLU A 354 12.63 6.31 -22.97
CA GLU A 354 12.35 5.53 -24.20
C GLU A 354 12.70 4.04 -23.93
N THR A 355 11.85 3.11 -24.36
CA THR A 355 12.05 1.65 -24.20
C THR A 355 12.68 1.09 -25.48
N ALA A 356 13.85 0.46 -25.37
CA ALA A 356 14.43 -0.38 -26.42
C ALA A 356 14.29 -1.85 -26.04
N ALA A 357 13.62 -2.61 -26.92
CA ALA A 357 13.40 -4.04 -26.84
C ALA A 357 14.67 -4.84 -27.16
N VAL A 358 14.92 -5.89 -26.38
CA VAL A 358 15.67 -7.08 -26.81
C VAL A 358 15.01 -8.29 -26.13
N GLY A 359 14.45 -9.19 -26.94
CA GLY A 359 13.91 -10.46 -26.49
C GLY A 359 14.98 -11.55 -26.45
N GLU A 360 14.79 -12.53 -25.57
CA GLU A 360 15.32 -13.87 -25.78
C GLU A 360 14.50 -14.91 -24.99
N GLN A 361 14.09 -15.94 -25.73
CA GLN A 361 13.31 -17.10 -25.30
C GLN A 361 14.19 -18.05 -24.49
N THR A 362 13.69 -18.62 -23.40
CA THR A 362 14.01 -20.00 -23.00
C THR A 362 12.83 -20.61 -22.24
N GLY A 363 12.33 -21.74 -22.75
CA GLY A 363 11.26 -22.52 -22.15
C GLY A 363 11.78 -23.47 -21.07
N LEU A 364 10.94 -23.73 -20.07
CA LEU A 364 11.07 -24.86 -19.15
C LEU A 364 9.68 -25.42 -18.79
N ASP A 365 9.56 -26.73 -19.00
CA ASP A 365 8.38 -27.58 -18.76
C ASP A 365 7.91 -27.60 -17.31
N LEU A 366 6.58 -27.56 -17.11
CA LEU A 366 5.89 -27.74 -15.82
C LEU A 366 5.29 -29.17 -15.69
N PRO A 367 5.47 -29.88 -14.56
CA PRO A 367 4.74 -31.12 -14.30
C PRO A 367 3.51 -30.92 -13.39
N ALA A 368 2.41 -31.59 -13.80
CA ALA A 368 1.24 -32.09 -13.08
C ALA A 368 0.69 -31.36 -11.82
N SER A 369 -0.49 -30.75 -12.01
CA SER A 369 -1.19 -29.78 -11.15
C SER A 369 -1.95 -30.29 -9.90
N SER A 370 -1.65 -31.47 -9.35
CA SER A 370 -2.44 -32.01 -8.21
C SER A 370 -1.74 -31.98 -6.85
N GLN A 371 -0.48 -31.54 -6.78
CA GLN A 371 0.31 -31.48 -5.53
C GLN A 371 0.67 -30.04 -5.09
N LEU A 372 0.34 -29.03 -5.89
CA LEU A 372 0.77 -27.63 -5.70
C LEU A 372 -0.07 -26.84 -4.67
N SER A 373 -1.34 -27.21 -4.43
CA SER A 373 -2.21 -26.41 -3.55
C SER A 373 -1.88 -26.54 -2.05
N LEU A 374 -1.21 -27.62 -1.63
CA LEU A 374 -0.76 -27.79 -0.24
C LEU A 374 0.69 -27.36 0.01
N THR A 375 1.52 -27.24 -1.04
CA THR A 375 2.95 -26.94 -0.88
C THR A 375 3.27 -25.45 -0.74
N MET A 376 2.42 -24.55 -1.25
CA MET A 376 2.66 -23.10 -1.10
C MET A 376 2.49 -22.57 0.34
N ARG A 377 1.70 -23.24 1.19
CA ARG A 377 1.56 -22.86 2.62
C ARG A 377 2.81 -23.13 3.48
N ARG A 378 3.81 -23.87 2.99
CA ARG A 378 5.00 -24.28 3.79
C ARG A 378 6.31 -23.58 3.41
N ARG A 379 6.34 -22.69 2.42
CA ARG A 379 7.59 -22.03 1.97
C ARG A 379 7.75 -20.56 2.38
N CYS A 380 6.81 -19.99 3.13
CA CYS A 380 6.89 -18.61 3.63
C CYS A 380 6.97 -18.52 5.17
N CYS A 381 7.58 -19.50 5.83
CA CYS A 381 7.95 -19.42 7.25
C CYS A 381 9.45 -19.55 7.43
#